data_AF-A0A820MR14-F1
#
_entry.id   AF-A0A820MR14-F1
#
_cell.length_a   1.000
_cell.length_b   1.000
_cell.length_c   1.000
_cell.angle_alpha   90.00
_cell.angle_beta   90.00
_cell.angle_gamma   90.00
#
_symmetry.space_group_name_H-M   'P 1'
#
loop_
_entity.id
_entity.type
_entity.pdbx_description
1 polymer ?
#
loop_
_entity_poly.entity_id
_entity_poly.type
_entity_poly.pdbx_seq_one_letter_code
_entity_poly.pdbx_strand_id
1 'polypeptide(L)'
;MDAKIAALSNFRKTDWDDQLPFVTLNYNASIHSSTKQIPFEMMFGRLPVLPFDYQDANVTLTHDSEHVKKLNQFLSKLNEQAKLNIIKNQERYKQRYDTNRSDPLYNIG
;
A
#
# COMPACT_ATOMS: atom_id res chain seq x y z
N MET A 1 7.46 -7.49 -3.18
CA MET A 1 8.32 -6.38 -3.61
C MET A 1 9.38 -6.93 -4.58
N ASP A 2 9.99 -8.05 -4.24
CA ASP A 2 11.06 -8.74 -4.98
C ASP A 2 10.74 -9.03 -6.45
N ALA A 3 9.54 -9.52 -6.76
CA ALA A 3 9.14 -9.80 -8.15
C ALA A 3 9.08 -8.53 -9.03
N LYS A 4 8.77 -7.36 -8.46
CA LYS A 4 8.73 -6.09 -9.21
C LYS A 4 10.13 -5.53 -9.45
N ILE A 5 11.02 -5.64 -8.47
CA ILE A 5 12.43 -5.27 -8.62
C ILE A 5 13.07 -6.16 -9.68
N ALA A 6 12.88 -7.47 -9.58
CA ALA A 6 13.38 -8.41 -10.57
C ALA A 6 12.79 -8.17 -11.97
N ALA A 7 11.53 -7.74 -12.11
CA ALA A 7 10.95 -7.46 -13.43
C ALA A 7 11.54 -6.20 -14.10
N LEU A 8 11.91 -5.19 -13.31
CA LEU A 8 12.41 -3.91 -13.82
C LEU A 8 13.94 -3.88 -14.00
N SER A 9 14.68 -4.71 -13.26
CA SER A 9 16.11 -4.84 -13.43
C SER A 9 16.48 -5.47 -14.78
N ASN A 10 17.64 -5.10 -15.30
CA ASN A 10 18.25 -5.67 -16.48
C ASN A 10 18.40 -7.20 -16.39
N PHE A 11 18.77 -7.82 -17.51
CA PHE A 11 18.92 -9.28 -17.59
C PHE A 11 19.89 -9.85 -16.54
N ARG A 12 20.94 -9.10 -16.18
CA ARG A 12 21.97 -9.50 -15.21
C ARG A 12 21.65 -9.13 -13.76
N LYS A 13 20.53 -8.44 -13.49
CA LYS A 13 20.11 -7.96 -12.16
C LYS A 13 21.13 -7.09 -11.44
N THR A 14 21.95 -6.35 -12.19
CA THR A 14 23.02 -5.51 -11.61
C THR A 14 22.59 -4.08 -11.29
N ASP A 15 21.41 -3.68 -11.76
CA ASP A 15 20.86 -2.31 -11.70
C ASP A 15 19.61 -2.23 -10.80
N TRP A 16 19.47 -3.17 -9.86
CA TRP A 16 18.28 -3.28 -9.00
C TRP A 16 18.11 -2.06 -8.07
N ASP A 17 19.22 -1.44 -7.68
CA ASP A 17 19.30 -0.24 -6.87
C ASP A 17 18.79 0.99 -7.63
N ASP A 18 19.14 1.11 -8.93
CA ASP A 18 18.61 2.16 -9.81
C ASP A 18 17.08 2.07 -9.98
N GLN A 19 16.51 0.85 -9.89
CA GLN A 19 15.06 0.64 -10.01
C GLN A 19 14.30 0.89 -8.70
N LEU A 20 15.00 0.99 -7.57
CA LEU A 20 14.38 1.08 -6.24
C LEU A 20 13.45 2.31 -6.08
N PRO A 21 13.81 3.52 -6.55
CA PRO A 21 12.91 4.68 -6.45
C PRO A 21 11.60 4.47 -7.21
N PHE A 22 11.65 3.84 -8.39
CA PHE A 22 10.46 3.57 -9.20
C PHE A 22 9.54 2.55 -8.55
N VAL A 23 10.11 1.45 -8.02
CA VAL A 23 9.34 0.43 -7.30
C VAL A 23 8.70 1.03 -6.04
N THR A 24 9.45 1.87 -5.33
CA THR A 24 8.97 2.53 -4.10
C THR A 24 7.83 3.49 -4.40
N LEU A 25 7.97 4.33 -5.44
CA LEU A 25 6.91 5.22 -5.88
C LEU A 25 5.66 4.43 -6.29
N ASN A 26 5.83 3.40 -7.13
CA ASN A 26 4.71 2.57 -7.56
C ASN A 26 4.00 1.89 -6.38
N TYR A 27 4.76 1.38 -5.41
CA TYR A 27 4.20 0.77 -4.20
C TYR A 27 3.42 1.78 -3.37
N ASN A 28 3.94 3.00 -3.19
CA ASN A 28 3.31 4.04 -2.38
C ASN A 28 2.10 4.69 -3.08
N ALA A 29 2.10 4.75 -4.42
CA ALA A 29 1.07 5.41 -5.23
C ALA A 29 -0.05 4.48 -5.72
N SER A 30 0.11 3.15 -5.60
CA SER A 30 -0.90 2.18 -6.07
C SER A 30 -1.78 1.66 -4.95
N ILE A 31 -2.98 1.20 -5.30
CA ILE A 31 -3.85 0.48 -4.37
C ILE A 31 -3.16 -0.81 -3.92
N HIS A 32 -2.90 -0.93 -2.63
CA HIS A 32 -2.26 -2.10 -2.07
C HIS A 32 -3.25 -3.26 -1.86
N SER A 33 -2.87 -4.49 -2.20
CA SER A 33 -3.77 -5.64 -2.23
C SER A 33 -4.33 -6.00 -0.84
N SER A 34 -3.51 -5.84 0.20
CA SER A 34 -3.85 -6.22 1.58
C SER A 34 -4.76 -5.21 2.27
N THR A 35 -4.52 -3.91 2.06
CA THR A 35 -5.27 -2.81 2.71
C THR A 35 -6.41 -2.30 1.85
N LYS A 36 -6.35 -2.50 0.53
CA LYS A 36 -7.21 -1.88 -0.49
C LYS A 36 -7.17 -0.35 -0.46
N GLN A 37 -6.08 0.21 0.03
CA GLN A 37 -5.83 1.65 0.11
C GLN A 37 -4.48 2.00 -0.52
N ILE A 38 -4.27 3.28 -0.85
CA ILE A 38 -3.01 3.81 -1.36
C ILE A 38 -2.13 4.21 -0.15
N PRO A 39 -0.93 3.63 0.04
CA PRO A 39 -0.10 3.92 1.22
C PRO A 39 0.26 5.40 1.40
N PHE A 40 0.56 6.11 0.31
CA PHE A 40 0.86 7.54 0.35
C PHE A 40 -0.34 8.35 0.85
N GLU A 41 -1.54 8.03 0.36
CA GLU A 41 -2.77 8.71 0.78
C GLU A 41 -3.11 8.43 2.25
N MET A 42 -2.89 7.21 2.73
CA MET A 42 -3.06 6.88 4.16
C MET A 42 -2.12 7.67 5.08
N MET A 43 -0.96 8.09 4.57
CA MET A 43 0.04 8.83 5.34
C MET A 43 -0.17 10.35 5.26
N PHE A 44 -0.50 10.87 4.07
CA PHE A 44 -0.52 12.31 3.79
C PHE A 44 -1.92 12.88 3.55
N GLY A 45 -2.95 12.03 3.44
CA GLY A 45 -4.35 12.42 3.20
C GLY A 45 -4.60 13.03 1.83
N ARG A 46 -3.67 12.85 0.89
CA ARG A 46 -3.76 13.28 -0.50
C ARG A 46 -3.06 12.26 -1.39
N LEU A 47 -3.40 12.25 -2.67
CA LEU A 47 -2.70 11.44 -3.66
C LEU A 47 -1.28 12.01 -3.91
N PRO A 48 -0.30 11.15 -4.25
CA PRO A 48 1.00 11.63 -4.71
C PRO A 48 0.84 12.39 -6.02
N VAL A 49 1.59 13.47 -6.19
CA VAL A 49 1.65 14.21 -7.46
C VAL A 49 2.70 13.55 -8.33
N LEU A 50 2.30 12.97 -9.44
CA LEU A 50 3.19 12.30 -10.40
C LEU A 50 3.62 13.29 -11.50
N PRO A 51 4.75 13.05 -12.19
CA PRO A 51 5.24 13.96 -13.22
C PRO A 51 4.24 14.28 -14.35
N PHE A 52 3.30 13.36 -14.60
CA PHE A 52 2.24 13.52 -15.60
C PHE A 52 0.95 14.15 -15.05
N ASP A 53 0.84 14.37 -13.73
CA ASP A 53 -0.33 15.02 -13.10
C ASP A 53 -0.24 16.55 -13.13
N TYR A 54 0.78 17.12 -13.80
CA TYR A 54 0.95 18.56 -13.88
C TYR A 54 -0.18 19.20 -14.70
N GLN A 55 -1.19 19.71 -13.99
CA GLN A 55 -2.21 20.60 -14.54
C GLN A 55 -1.90 22.04 -14.10
N ASP A 56 -2.16 23.00 -14.99
CA ASP A 56 -1.79 24.41 -14.85
C ASP A 56 -2.08 25.03 -13.47
N ALA A 57 -1.13 25.85 -13.02
CA ALA A 57 -0.97 26.38 -11.67
C ALA A 57 -1.97 27.50 -11.28
N ASN A 58 -3.27 27.29 -11.48
CA ASN A 58 -4.32 28.20 -11.02
C ASN A 58 -5.12 27.62 -9.85
N VAL A 59 -4.44 27.01 -8.88
CA VAL A 59 -5.09 26.58 -7.62
C VAL A 59 -4.96 27.71 -6.60
N THR A 60 -6.04 28.47 -6.43
CA THR A 60 -6.14 29.43 -5.34
C THR A 60 -6.33 28.67 -4.03
N LEU A 61 -5.35 28.75 -3.12
CA LEU A 61 -5.45 28.17 -1.79
C LEU A 61 -6.48 28.96 -0.96
N THR A 62 -7.70 28.47 -0.88
CA THR A 62 -8.71 29.01 0.05
C THR A 62 -8.43 28.50 1.46
N HIS A 63 -8.36 29.41 2.43
CA HIS A 63 -8.21 29.03 3.84
C HIS A 63 -9.51 28.40 4.37
N ASP A 64 -9.49 27.09 4.62
CA ASP A 64 -10.55 26.36 5.30
C ASP A 64 -10.17 26.16 6.78
N SER A 65 -10.87 26.85 7.67
CA SER A 65 -10.63 26.78 9.12
C SER A 65 -10.88 25.40 9.72
N GLU A 66 -11.67 24.55 9.04
CA GLU A 66 -11.93 23.17 9.45
C GLU A 66 -11.04 22.14 8.75
N HIS A 67 -10.08 22.56 7.91
CA HIS A 67 -9.27 21.67 7.09
C HIS A 67 -8.61 20.54 7.89
N VAL A 68 -7.97 20.87 9.02
CA VAL A 68 -7.29 19.91 9.88
C VAL A 68 -8.27 18.86 10.43
N LYS A 69 -9.47 19.28 10.83
CA LYS A 69 -10.51 18.38 11.34
C LYS A 69 -10.99 17.42 10.26
N LYS A 70 -11.28 17.93 9.06
CA LYS A 70 -11.71 17.12 7.90
C LYS A 70 -10.62 16.12 7.50
N LEU A 71 -9.37 16.56 7.46
CA LEU A 71 -8.22 15.72 7.16
C LEU A 71 -8.07 14.57 8.17
N ASN A 72 -8.16 14.87 9.47
CA ASN A 72 -8.08 13.85 10.51
C ASN A 72 -9.23 12.83 10.42
N GLN A 73 -10.45 13.29 10.16
CA GLN A 73 -11.60 12.40 9.94
C GLN A 73 -11.40 11.49 8.73
N PHE A 74 -10.91 12.06 7.63
CA PHE A 74 -10.61 11.31 6.41
C PHE A 74 -9.54 10.24 6.64
N LEU A 75 -8.41 10.61 7.23
CA LEU A 75 -7.32 9.69 7.57
C LEU A 75 -7.78 8.59 8.52
N SER A 76 -8.59 8.94 9.53
CA SER A 76 -9.15 7.95 10.46
C SER A 76 -9.98 6.90 9.73
N LYS A 77 -10.87 7.33 8.83
CA LYS A 77 -11.72 6.44 8.03
C LYS A 77 -10.89 5.54 7.10
N LEU A 78 -9.88 6.08 6.43
CA LEU A 78 -8.98 5.29 5.58
C LEU A 78 -8.25 4.20 6.39
N ASN A 79 -7.73 4.57 7.56
CA ASN A 79 -7.00 3.66 8.44
C ASN A 79 -7.91 2.56 9.02
N GLU A 80 -9.14 2.89 9.39
CA GLU A 80 -10.13 1.92 9.85
C GLU A 80 -10.46 0.91 8.74
N GLN A 81 -10.73 1.39 7.53
CA GLN A 81 -11.01 0.51 6.39
C GLN A 81 -9.82 -0.40 6.05
N ALA A 82 -8.60 0.13 6.12
CA ALA A 82 -7.38 -0.64 5.93
C ALA A 82 -7.24 -1.76 6.97
N LYS A 83 -7.50 -1.47 8.26
CA LYS A 83 -7.48 -2.47 9.34
C LYS A 83 -8.47 -3.61 9.08
N LEU A 84 -9.71 -3.29 8.70
CA LEU A 84 -10.73 -4.30 8.38
C LEU A 84 -10.28 -5.21 7.22
N ASN A 85 -9.69 -4.62 6.19
CA ASN A 85 -9.19 -5.37 5.05
C ASN A 85 -7.98 -6.27 5.39
N ILE A 86 -7.09 -5.80 6.27
CA ILE A 86 -5.97 -6.60 6.78
C ILE A 86 -6.49 -7.83 7.53
N ILE A 87 -7.42 -7.64 8.48
CA ILE A 87 -8.00 -8.75 9.27
C ILE A 87 -8.64 -9.78 8.35
N LYS A 88 -9.48 -9.32 7.42
CA LYS A 88 -10.13 -10.20 6.43
C LYS A 88 -9.14 -10.98 5.57
N ASN A 89 -8.02 -10.36 5.18
CA ASN A 89 -6.98 -11.04 4.41
C ASN A 89 -6.20 -12.04 5.27
N GLN A 90 -5.92 -11.73 6.53
CA GLN A 90 -5.30 -12.67 7.47
C GLN A 90 -6.18 -13.92 7.67
N GLU A 91 -7.48 -13.76 7.86
CA GLU A 91 -8.44 -14.87 7.96
C GLU A 91 -8.43 -15.74 6.70
N ARG A 92 -8.46 -15.12 5.51
CA ARG A 92 -8.38 -15.83 4.23
C ARG A 92 -7.07 -16.61 4.08
N TYR A 93 -5.94 -16.01 4.48
CA TYR A 93 -4.65 -16.70 4.43
C TYR A 93 -4.63 -17.89 5.40
N LYS A 94 -5.16 -17.73 6.61
CA LYS A 94 -5.30 -18.81 7.57
C LYS A 94 -6.13 -19.97 7.00
N GLN A 95 -7.33 -19.68 6.49
CA GLN A 95 -8.21 -20.70 5.89
C GLN A 95 -7.51 -21.47 4.76
N ARG A 96 -6.82 -20.75 3.86
CA ARG A 96 -6.07 -21.38 2.75
C ARG A 96 -4.94 -22.28 3.24
N TYR A 97 -4.19 -21.82 4.24
CA TYR A 97 -3.11 -22.60 4.83
C TYR A 97 -3.65 -23.86 5.51
N ASP A 98 -4.69 -23.71 6.32
CA ASP A 98 -5.30 -24.81 7.08
C ASP A 98 -5.95 -25.87 6.16
N THR A 99 -6.42 -25.50 4.95
CA THR A 99 -7.05 -26.43 4.00
C THR A 99 -6.13 -27.58 3.55
N ASN A 100 -4.83 -27.32 3.39
CA ASN A 100 -3.86 -28.31 2.91
C ASN A 100 -2.90 -28.77 4.02
N ARG A 101 -3.19 -28.41 5.27
CA ARG A 101 -2.34 -28.74 6.41
C ARG A 101 -2.64 -30.16 6.87
N SER A 102 -1.66 -31.06 6.75
CA SER A 102 -1.70 -32.32 7.48
C SER A 102 -1.64 -32.02 8.98
N ASP A 103 -2.41 -32.75 9.80
CA ASP A 103 -2.37 -32.65 11.27
C ASP A 103 -1.55 -33.82 11.83
N PRO A 104 -0.20 -33.72 11.84
CA PRO A 104 0.63 -34.79 12.39
C PRO A 104 0.47 -34.84 13.91
N LEU A 105 -0.01 -35.98 14.40
CA LEU A 105 0.05 -36.34 15.82
C LEU A 105 1.53 -36.50 16.20
N TYR A 106 2.07 -35.53 16.94
CA TYR A 106 3.39 -35.66 17.54
C TYR A 106 3.26 -36.47 18.83
N ASN A 107 3.87 -37.66 18.87
CA ASN A 107 4.09 -38.36 20.13
C ASN A 107 5.16 -37.60 20.90
N ILE A 108 4.73 -36.86 21.91
CA ILE A 108 5.61 -36.25 22.90
C ILE A 108 6.02 -37.40 23.83
N GLY A 109 7.29 -37.83 23.70
CA GLY A 109 7.92 -38.81 24.59
C GLY A 109 8.37 -38.19 25.90
#